data_AF-A0A7G1I742-F1
#
_entry.id   AF-A0A7G1I742-F1
#
_cell.length_a   1.000
_cell.length_b   1.000
_cell.length_c   1.000
_cell.angle_alpha   90.00
_cell.angle_beta   90.00
_cell.angle_gamma   90.00
#
_symmetry.space_group_name_H-M   'P 1'
#
loop_
_entity.id
_entity.type
_entity.pdbx_description
1 polymer ?
#
loop_
_entity_poly.entity_id
_entity_poly.type
_entity_poly.pdbx_seq_one_letter_code
_entity_poly.pdbx_strand_id
1 'polypeptide(L)'
;MALGLVGVATWLRNRPGGRIGAIALAATGIAAAYLDVIALTTIYKWVPAPAGLLLAAVVGGAGLALARRWDSEHLGLLVLVPLIGLAPVITRGVDILLVSFMLALSAAALPVQLGKDWIWLHAARIAATTLPLLVALMSVRHDGAWVIGAACGIAAILAIASGLVVLPAISNTAALAVLTAAGTLPALAAGMAVDRVMAAVLAAALASAMLAIVLVGTELPMIARQVWSGWSAISALVAATVAFDGYVEGPVLLSLAVIVAIAGRGDAVARWAAAGFGVIGTGLCYSYAPLGALLTATVMPTSIAVSTLAASLLVIAAVFAIARACAGVQDSDTRAILSVVAGMLVVYAFTAFTVTAGVLFGGTDVGFLAGHLIATVCWIGMAAALFGYALHHAGREDRTAPITAGLALTAAATAKLFVFDLATLDGMFRVAAFIVVGLVLLGMGAGYARSLAR
;
A
#
# COMPACT_ATOMS: atom_id res chain seq x y z
N MET A 1 -26.04 37.65 24.09
CA MET A 1 -25.77 38.19 22.74
C MET A 1 -25.88 37.12 21.66
N ALA A 2 -25.17 35.98 21.78
CA ALA A 2 -25.21 34.87 20.81
C ALA A 2 -26.63 34.44 20.38
N LEU A 3 -27.52 34.15 21.34
CA LEU A 3 -28.92 33.79 21.06
C LEU A 3 -29.68 34.89 20.30
N GLY A 4 -29.40 36.16 20.61
CA GLY A 4 -30.00 37.30 19.92
C GLY A 4 -29.59 37.36 18.45
N LEU A 5 -28.31 37.13 18.14
CA LEU A 5 -27.82 37.08 16.75
C LEU A 5 -28.46 35.94 15.95
N VAL A 6 -28.59 34.75 16.55
CA VAL A 6 -29.28 33.61 15.91
C VAL A 6 -30.78 33.89 15.72
N GLY A 7 -31.43 34.56 16.68
CA GLY A 7 -32.83 34.97 16.57
C GLY A 7 -33.07 36.03 15.49
N VAL A 8 -32.18 37.01 15.35
CA VAL A 8 -32.26 37.99 14.25
C VAL A 8 -31.99 37.31 12.91
N ALA A 9 -31.07 36.34 12.87
CA ALA A 9 -30.78 35.57 11.67
C ALA A 9 -32.00 34.77 11.17
N THR A 10 -32.76 34.12 12.07
CA THR A 10 -33.99 33.40 11.70
C THR A 10 -35.06 34.34 11.16
N TRP A 11 -35.19 35.54 11.74
CA TRP A 11 -36.10 36.58 11.24
C TRP A 11 -35.68 37.12 9.85
N LEU A 12 -34.40 37.43 9.68
CA LEU A 12 -33.85 38.01 8.45
C LEU A 12 -33.92 37.02 7.27
N ARG A 13 -33.82 35.71 7.53
CA ARG A 13 -33.91 34.65 6.52
C ARG A 13 -35.17 34.74 5.67
N ASN A 14 -36.30 35.12 6.28
CA ASN A 14 -37.61 35.18 5.62
C ASN A 14 -37.81 36.46 4.79
N ARG A 15 -36.82 37.37 4.77
CA ARG A 15 -36.88 38.63 4.01
C ARG A 15 -36.23 38.47 2.63
N PRO A 16 -36.69 39.22 1.61
CA PRO A 16 -36.07 39.22 0.28
C PRO A 16 -34.58 39.61 0.38
N GLY A 17 -33.68 38.79 -0.17
CA GLY A 17 -32.23 39.03 -0.13
C GLY A 17 -31.55 38.77 1.23
N GLY A 18 -32.29 38.41 2.29
CA GLY A 18 -31.75 38.26 3.64
C GLY A 18 -30.91 37.00 3.90
N ARG A 19 -30.79 36.09 2.93
CA ARG A 19 -30.18 34.76 3.14
C ARG A 19 -28.70 34.81 3.52
N ILE A 20 -27.91 35.66 2.85
CA ILE A 20 -26.47 35.80 3.13
C ILE A 20 -26.26 36.40 4.52
N GLY A 21 -26.98 37.49 4.82
CA GLY A 21 -26.95 38.16 6.13
C GLY A 21 -27.39 37.24 7.27
N ALA A 22 -28.41 36.41 7.04
CA ALA A 22 -28.86 35.42 8.01
C ALA A 22 -27.78 34.35 8.30
N ILE A 23 -27.10 33.83 7.27
CA ILE A 23 -26.01 32.86 7.46
C ILE A 23 -24.87 33.51 8.25
N ALA A 24 -24.47 34.74 7.89
CA ALA A 24 -23.41 35.46 8.58
C ALA A 24 -23.75 35.74 10.05
N LEU A 25 -24.98 36.22 10.33
CA LEU A 25 -25.45 36.47 11.70
C LEU A 25 -25.54 35.20 12.55
N ALA A 26 -26.05 34.11 11.97
CA ALA A 26 -26.13 32.82 12.67
C ALA A 26 -24.73 32.28 12.97
N ALA A 27 -23.83 32.28 11.99
CA ALA A 27 -22.43 31.86 12.17
C ALA A 27 -21.73 32.70 13.24
N THR A 28 -21.92 34.02 13.22
CA THR A 28 -21.36 34.94 14.22
C THR A 28 -21.91 34.67 15.61
N GLY A 29 -23.21 34.42 15.75
CA GLY A 29 -23.83 34.05 17.01
C GLY A 29 -23.28 32.74 17.58
N ILE A 30 -23.08 31.73 16.72
CA ILE A 30 -22.50 30.44 17.11
C ILE A 30 -21.02 30.59 17.48
N ALA A 31 -20.25 31.36 16.70
CA ALA A 31 -18.86 31.66 17.01
C ALA A 31 -18.72 32.39 18.36
N ALA A 32 -19.58 33.37 18.64
CA ALA A 32 -19.62 34.06 19.93
C ALA A 32 -19.88 33.08 21.08
N ALA A 33 -20.84 32.15 20.91
CA ALA A 33 -21.10 31.13 21.92
C ALA A 33 -19.89 30.20 22.15
N TYR A 34 -19.15 29.83 21.09
CA TYR A 34 -17.91 29.07 21.26
C TYR A 34 -16.82 29.84 22.01
N LEU A 35 -16.64 31.14 21.71
CA LEU A 35 -15.69 31.99 22.42
C LEU A 35 -16.06 32.12 23.91
N ASP A 36 -17.35 32.23 24.23
CA ASP A 36 -17.83 32.23 25.62
C ASP A 36 -17.47 30.93 26.33
N VAL A 37 -17.67 29.78 25.68
CA VAL A 37 -17.29 28.46 26.23
C VAL A 37 -15.78 28.37 26.48
N ILE A 38 -14.95 28.88 25.57
CA ILE A 38 -13.49 28.94 25.77
C ILE A 38 -13.13 29.84 26.93
N ALA A 39 -13.72 31.03 27.02
CA ALA A 39 -13.44 31.95 28.11
C ALA A 39 -13.80 31.34 29.47
N LEU A 40 -14.97 30.70 29.57
CA LEU A 40 -15.42 30.02 30.79
C LEU A 40 -14.49 28.89 31.23
N THR A 41 -13.89 28.17 30.30
CA THR A 41 -13.08 26.96 30.57
C THR A 41 -11.59 27.28 30.75
N THR A 42 -11.03 28.13 29.88
CA THR A 42 -9.59 28.36 29.79
C THR A 42 -9.11 29.62 30.52
N ILE A 43 -9.88 30.71 30.45
CA ILE A 43 -9.53 32.02 31.03
C ILE A 43 -10.04 32.10 32.47
N TYR A 44 -11.36 32.03 32.64
CA TYR A 44 -12.02 32.18 33.94
C TYR A 44 -11.95 30.90 34.78
N LYS A 45 -11.79 29.74 34.13
CA LYS A 45 -11.75 28.40 34.77
C LYS A 45 -12.97 28.11 35.65
N TRP A 46 -14.13 28.68 35.29
CA TRP A 46 -15.40 28.44 35.99
C TRP A 46 -16.00 27.07 35.67
N VAL A 47 -15.64 26.49 34.51
CA VAL A 47 -16.18 25.22 34.02
C VAL A 47 -15.04 24.26 33.70
N PRO A 48 -15.08 22.99 34.16
CA PRO A 48 -14.06 22.01 33.82
C PRO A 48 -14.15 21.59 32.34
N ALA A 49 -13.02 21.15 31.76
CA ALA A 49 -12.92 20.83 30.33
C ALA A 49 -14.02 19.86 29.80
N PRO A 50 -14.41 18.77 30.50
CA PRO A 50 -15.48 17.89 30.03
C PRO A 50 -16.83 18.61 29.86
N ALA A 51 -17.18 19.48 30.80
CA ALA A 51 -18.40 20.28 30.71
C ALA A 51 -18.30 21.34 29.61
N GLY A 52 -17.10 21.91 29.39
CA GLY A 52 -16.80 22.77 28.26
C GLY A 52 -17.06 22.12 26.90
N LEU A 53 -16.57 20.89 26.71
CA LEU A 53 -16.81 20.12 25.48
C LEU A 53 -18.29 19.79 25.29
N LEU A 54 -19.03 19.44 26.36
CA LEU A 54 -20.48 19.22 26.28
C LEU A 54 -21.23 20.49 25.84
N LEU A 55 -20.90 21.65 26.42
CA LEU A 55 -21.47 22.93 25.99
C LEU A 55 -21.14 23.23 24.52
N ALA A 56 -19.90 23.00 24.11
CA ALA A 56 -19.50 23.16 22.73
C ALA A 56 -20.25 22.21 21.78
N ALA A 57 -20.48 20.95 22.15
CA ALA A 57 -21.29 20.02 21.36
C ALA A 57 -22.76 20.43 21.25
N VAL A 58 -23.36 20.99 22.31
CA VAL A 58 -24.72 21.52 22.26
C VAL A 58 -24.81 22.69 21.28
N VAL A 59 -23.86 23.63 21.37
CA VAL A 59 -23.77 24.80 20.47
C VAL A 59 -23.55 24.34 19.02
N GLY A 60 -22.61 23.42 18.79
CA GLY A 60 -22.29 22.88 17.47
C GLY A 60 -23.43 22.05 16.89
N GLY A 61 -24.07 21.20 17.69
CA GLY A 61 -25.23 20.40 17.30
C GLY A 61 -26.42 21.27 16.90
N ALA A 62 -26.71 22.33 17.67
CA ALA A 62 -27.73 23.31 17.32
C ALA A 62 -27.39 24.03 16.00
N GLY A 63 -26.13 24.41 15.79
CA GLY A 63 -25.65 25.02 14.56
C GLY A 63 -25.76 24.10 13.34
N LEU A 64 -25.38 22.82 13.47
CA LEU A 64 -25.49 21.82 12.41
C LEU A 64 -26.95 21.48 12.09
N ALA A 65 -27.81 21.39 13.11
CA ALA A 65 -29.25 21.23 12.91
C ALA A 65 -29.86 22.42 12.16
N LEU A 66 -29.42 23.64 12.47
CA LEU A 66 -29.81 24.85 11.76
C LEU A 66 -29.30 24.81 10.31
N ALA A 67 -28.05 24.41 10.07
CA ALA A 67 -27.48 24.23 8.74
C ALA A 67 -28.27 23.23 7.90
N ARG A 68 -28.69 22.09 8.48
CA ARG A 68 -29.58 21.12 7.81
C ARG A 68 -30.93 21.75 7.46
N ARG A 69 -31.58 22.43 8.42
CA ARG A 69 -32.86 23.10 8.19
C ARG A 69 -32.77 24.19 7.12
N TRP A 70 -31.61 24.82 7.00
CA TRP A 70 -31.38 25.93 6.08
C TRP A 70 -30.80 25.50 4.73
N ASP A 71 -30.50 24.21 4.60
CA ASP A 71 -29.84 23.62 3.44
C ASP A 71 -28.60 24.43 3.02
N SER A 72 -27.70 24.65 3.98
CA SER A 72 -26.51 25.49 3.79
C SER A 72 -25.26 24.79 4.30
N GLU A 73 -24.47 24.27 3.37
CA GLU A 73 -23.15 23.68 3.68
C GLU A 73 -22.22 24.70 4.32
N HIS A 74 -22.18 25.93 3.80
CA HIS A 74 -21.34 27.00 4.36
C HIS A 74 -21.62 27.27 5.84
N LEU A 75 -22.90 27.27 6.25
CA LEU A 75 -23.23 27.39 7.67
C LEU A 75 -22.70 26.17 8.45
N GLY A 76 -22.86 24.96 7.94
CA GLY A 76 -22.31 23.75 8.56
C GLY A 76 -20.78 23.81 8.74
N LEU A 77 -20.06 24.30 7.73
CA LEU A 77 -18.60 24.51 7.80
C LEU A 77 -18.22 25.55 8.84
N LEU A 78 -18.91 26.70 8.86
CA LEU A 78 -18.69 27.76 9.84
C LEU A 78 -18.99 27.31 11.27
N VAL A 79 -19.76 26.25 11.45
CA VAL A 79 -20.04 25.65 12.77
C VAL A 79 -19.00 24.59 13.15
N LEU A 80 -18.62 23.72 12.21
CA LEU A 80 -17.76 22.57 12.50
C LEU A 80 -16.27 22.91 12.49
N VAL A 81 -15.79 23.68 11.51
CA VAL A 81 -14.36 23.98 11.34
C VAL A 81 -13.77 24.71 12.56
N PRO A 82 -14.43 25.72 13.15
CA PRO A 82 -13.93 26.32 14.38
C PRO A 82 -13.80 25.30 15.51
N LEU A 83 -14.76 24.37 15.67
CA LEU A 83 -14.73 23.39 16.74
C LEU A 83 -13.49 22.46 16.66
N ILE A 84 -13.00 22.17 15.46
CA ILE A 84 -11.76 21.40 15.25
C ILE A 84 -10.54 22.14 15.83
N GLY A 85 -10.45 23.46 15.60
CA GLY A 85 -9.32 24.27 16.10
C GLY A 85 -9.46 24.67 17.57
N LEU A 86 -10.69 24.89 18.04
CA LEU A 86 -10.96 25.37 19.39
C LEU A 86 -10.86 24.26 20.44
N ALA A 87 -11.24 23.03 20.10
CA ALA A 87 -11.28 21.95 21.07
C ALA A 87 -9.89 21.61 21.68
N PRO A 88 -8.78 21.52 20.90
CA PRO A 88 -7.43 21.41 21.46
C PRO A 88 -7.02 22.55 22.40
N VAL A 89 -7.53 23.77 22.15
CA VAL A 89 -7.26 24.94 23.00
C VAL A 89 -7.96 24.81 24.35
N ILE A 90 -9.22 24.33 24.35
CA ILE A 90 -10.01 24.08 25.56
C ILE A 90 -9.34 23.03 26.46
N THR A 91 -8.82 21.96 25.86
CA THR A 91 -8.16 20.85 26.57
C THR A 91 -6.67 21.09 26.84
N ARG A 92 -6.09 22.21 26.39
CA ARG A 92 -4.66 22.54 26.47
C ARG A 92 -3.74 21.47 25.86
N GLY A 93 -4.19 20.83 24.79
CA GLY A 93 -3.48 19.74 24.13
C GLY A 93 -4.44 18.70 23.57
N VAL A 94 -3.88 17.62 23.05
CA VAL A 94 -4.64 16.52 22.46
C VAL A 94 -4.58 15.31 23.39
N ASP A 95 -5.62 15.15 24.20
CA ASP A 95 -5.79 14.02 25.10
C ASP A 95 -6.86 13.03 24.59
N ILE A 96 -7.00 11.90 25.28
CA ILE A 96 -7.98 10.86 24.93
C ILE A 96 -9.41 11.42 24.98
N LEU A 97 -9.70 12.31 25.94
CA LEU A 97 -11.00 12.95 26.10
C LEU A 97 -11.37 13.78 24.87
N LEU A 98 -10.43 14.60 24.35
CA LEU A 98 -10.60 15.34 23.11
C LEU A 98 -10.83 14.42 21.91
N VAL A 99 -10.02 13.37 21.78
CA VAL A 99 -10.14 12.40 20.67
C VAL A 99 -11.51 11.72 20.70
N SER A 100 -11.94 11.22 21.85
CA SER A 100 -13.26 10.61 22.03
C SER A 100 -14.39 11.61 21.70
N PHE A 101 -14.24 12.86 22.12
CA PHE A 101 -15.20 13.92 21.81
C PHE A 101 -15.29 14.20 20.30
N MET A 102 -14.15 14.30 19.60
CA MET A 102 -14.10 14.53 18.16
C MET A 102 -14.71 13.36 17.36
N LEU A 103 -14.46 12.12 17.80
CA LEU A 103 -15.10 10.93 17.23
C LEU A 103 -16.61 10.95 17.41
N ALA A 104 -17.07 11.24 18.63
CA ALA A 104 -18.50 11.35 18.94
C ALA A 104 -19.18 12.46 18.14
N LEU A 105 -18.53 13.63 18.03
CA LEU A 105 -19.00 14.77 17.24
C LEU A 105 -19.11 14.40 15.76
N SER A 106 -18.09 13.75 15.19
CA SER A 106 -18.11 13.34 13.79
C SER A 106 -19.20 12.31 13.52
N ALA A 107 -19.44 11.37 14.43
CA ALA A 107 -20.54 10.42 14.35
C ALA A 107 -21.91 11.11 14.44
N ALA A 108 -22.08 12.02 15.40
CA ALA A 108 -23.32 12.78 15.60
C ALA A 108 -23.63 13.75 14.44
N ALA A 109 -22.61 14.21 13.72
CA ALA A 109 -22.76 15.05 12.54
C ALA A 109 -23.13 14.27 11.26
N LEU A 110 -23.01 12.93 11.25
CA LEU A 110 -23.32 12.12 10.06
C LEU A 110 -24.78 12.25 9.59
N PRO A 111 -25.81 12.16 10.48
CA PRO A 111 -27.20 12.32 10.06
C PRO A 111 -27.48 13.66 9.39
N VAL A 112 -26.68 14.70 9.70
CA VAL A 112 -26.84 16.05 9.13
C VAL A 112 -26.52 16.10 7.63
N GLN A 113 -25.71 15.17 7.16
CA GLN A 113 -25.23 15.12 5.78
C GLN A 113 -26.04 14.17 4.87
N LEU A 114 -26.93 13.34 5.45
CA LEU A 114 -27.68 12.34 4.68
C LEU A 114 -28.52 12.98 3.57
N GLY A 115 -28.29 12.51 2.33
CA GLY A 115 -29.00 12.96 1.13
C GLY A 115 -28.55 14.30 0.56
N LYS A 116 -27.38 14.82 0.98
CA LYS A 116 -26.85 16.11 0.56
C LYS A 116 -25.46 15.98 -0.05
N ASP A 117 -25.23 16.71 -1.15
CA ASP A 117 -23.91 16.80 -1.80
C ASP A 117 -23.00 17.80 -1.07
N TRP A 118 -22.70 17.52 0.20
CA TRP A 118 -21.90 18.40 1.06
C TRP A 118 -20.50 17.83 1.28
N ILE A 119 -19.71 17.81 0.21
CA ILE A 119 -18.37 17.21 0.23
C ILE A 119 -17.41 17.92 1.19
N TRP A 120 -17.53 19.24 1.37
CA TRP A 120 -16.67 19.98 2.28
C TRP A 120 -17.05 19.72 3.72
N LEU A 121 -18.35 19.54 4.02
CA LEU A 121 -18.75 19.09 5.36
C LEU A 121 -18.23 17.68 5.65
N HIS A 122 -18.20 16.79 4.65
CA HIS A 122 -17.53 15.48 4.78
C HIS A 122 -16.06 15.67 5.16
N ALA A 123 -15.34 16.50 4.41
CA ALA A 123 -13.93 16.77 4.62
C ALA A 123 -13.66 17.31 6.03
N ALA A 124 -14.48 18.24 6.51
CA ALA A 124 -14.39 18.76 7.86
C ALA A 124 -14.63 17.67 8.93
N ARG A 125 -15.58 16.75 8.73
CA ARG A 125 -15.83 15.61 9.64
C ARG A 125 -14.67 14.62 9.68
N ILE A 126 -14.05 14.35 8.53
CA ILE A 126 -12.84 13.53 8.43
C ILE A 126 -11.67 14.23 9.13
N ALA A 127 -11.44 15.52 8.86
CA ALA A 127 -10.39 16.30 9.49
C ALA A 127 -10.55 16.36 11.02
N ALA A 128 -11.79 16.50 11.51
CA ALA A 128 -12.11 16.54 12.94
C ALA A 128 -11.64 15.29 13.67
N THR A 129 -11.73 14.12 13.05
CA THR A 129 -11.27 12.86 13.65
C THR A 129 -9.80 12.59 13.40
N THR A 130 -9.33 12.81 12.17
CA THR A 130 -7.99 12.41 11.73
C THR A 130 -6.90 13.30 12.32
N LEU A 131 -7.06 14.63 12.32
CA LEU A 131 -5.99 15.54 12.75
C LEU A 131 -5.65 15.36 14.23
N PRO A 132 -6.61 15.36 15.18
CA PRO A 132 -6.30 15.11 16.57
C PRO A 132 -5.71 13.72 16.79
N LEU A 133 -6.20 12.69 16.11
CA LEU A 133 -5.62 11.34 16.24
C LEU A 133 -4.16 11.25 15.79
N LEU A 134 -3.82 11.86 14.65
CA LEU A 134 -2.43 11.89 14.17
C LEU A 134 -1.52 12.65 15.15
N VAL A 135 -1.99 13.75 15.73
CA VAL A 135 -1.25 14.48 16.77
C VAL A 135 -1.12 13.64 18.04
N ALA A 136 -2.19 12.96 18.46
CA ALA A 136 -2.18 12.10 19.64
C ALA A 136 -1.13 10.99 19.49
N LEU A 137 -1.08 10.30 18.34
CA LEU A 137 -0.11 9.24 18.05
C LEU A 137 1.35 9.67 18.24
N MET A 138 1.68 10.95 18.02
CA MET A 138 3.05 11.48 18.21
C MET A 138 3.41 11.80 19.67
N SER A 139 2.41 11.90 20.56
CA SER A 139 2.57 12.45 21.92
C SER A 139 2.39 11.41 23.03
N VAL A 140 1.96 10.21 22.68
CA VAL A 140 1.49 9.22 23.65
C VAL A 140 2.63 8.44 24.27
N ARG A 141 2.59 8.36 25.60
CA ARG A 141 3.43 7.45 26.37
C ARG A 141 2.77 6.07 26.42
N HIS A 142 3.59 5.01 26.45
CA HIS A 142 3.19 3.62 26.24
C HIS A 142 2.03 3.14 27.14
N ASP A 143 1.82 3.74 28.32
CA ASP A 143 0.76 3.36 29.28
C ASP A 143 -0.68 3.54 28.74
N GLY A 144 -0.89 4.29 27.65
CA GLY A 144 -2.20 4.55 27.03
C GLY A 144 -2.37 4.02 25.59
N ALA A 145 -1.42 3.23 25.09
CA ALA A 145 -1.32 2.85 23.68
C ALA A 145 -2.57 2.13 23.14
N TRP A 146 -3.12 1.18 23.91
CA TRP A 146 -4.27 0.38 23.46
C TRP A 146 -5.53 1.23 23.21
N VAL A 147 -5.79 2.21 24.06
CA VAL A 147 -6.97 3.09 23.93
C VAL A 147 -6.89 3.91 22.65
N ILE A 148 -5.67 4.32 22.26
CA ILE A 148 -5.45 5.14 21.07
C ILE A 148 -5.44 4.29 19.81
N GLY A 149 -4.91 3.06 19.88
CA GLY A 149 -5.12 2.05 18.83
C GLY A 149 -6.61 1.79 18.58
N ALA A 150 -7.41 1.61 19.65
CA ALA A 150 -8.85 1.45 19.53
C ALA A 150 -9.53 2.68 18.93
N ALA A 151 -9.12 3.89 19.33
CA ALA A 151 -9.62 5.14 18.75
C ALA A 151 -9.29 5.26 17.26
N CYS A 152 -8.09 4.83 16.83
CA CYS A 152 -7.72 4.76 15.41
C CYS A 152 -8.60 3.77 14.63
N GLY A 153 -8.90 2.60 15.21
CA GLY A 153 -9.82 1.63 14.63
C GLY A 153 -11.25 2.18 14.49
N ILE A 154 -11.76 2.84 15.53
CA ILE A 154 -13.08 3.51 15.50
C ILE A 154 -13.11 4.62 14.45
N ALA A 155 -12.05 5.43 14.34
CA ALA A 155 -11.94 6.46 13.33
C ALA A 155 -11.97 5.90 11.92
N ALA A 156 -11.25 4.79 11.68
CA ALA A 156 -11.28 4.11 10.39
C ALA A 156 -12.68 3.58 10.07
N ILE A 157 -13.34 2.90 11.02
CA ILE A 157 -14.73 2.43 10.85
C ILE A 157 -15.66 3.60 10.52
N LEU A 158 -15.55 4.70 11.27
CA LEU A 158 -16.39 5.87 11.07
C LEU A 158 -16.15 6.53 9.72
N ALA A 159 -14.89 6.66 9.29
CA ALA A 159 -14.52 7.18 7.97
C ALA A 159 -15.13 6.32 6.86
N ILE A 160 -14.93 5.01 6.91
CA ILE A 160 -15.43 4.05 5.93
C ILE A 160 -16.95 4.04 5.87
N ALA A 161 -17.61 3.88 7.03
CA ALA A 161 -19.06 3.87 7.12
C ALA A 161 -19.65 5.20 6.62
N SER A 162 -19.03 6.33 6.97
CA SER A 162 -19.48 7.64 6.50
C SER A 162 -19.31 7.83 4.99
N GLY A 163 -18.21 7.35 4.42
CA GLY A 163 -17.98 7.37 2.99
C GLY A 163 -19.03 6.57 2.24
N LEU A 164 -19.32 5.34 2.70
CA LEU A 164 -20.32 4.45 2.09
C LEU A 164 -21.75 5.01 2.20
N VAL A 165 -22.12 5.54 3.37
CA VAL A 165 -23.47 6.08 3.60
C VAL A 165 -23.75 7.31 2.75
N VAL A 166 -22.74 8.15 2.52
CA VAL A 166 -22.89 9.42 1.80
C VAL A 166 -22.60 9.27 0.30
N LEU A 167 -21.99 8.16 -0.13
CA LEU A 167 -21.67 7.83 -1.53
C LEU A 167 -22.82 8.08 -2.52
N PRO A 168 -24.08 7.69 -2.26
CA PRO A 168 -25.17 7.90 -3.22
C PRO A 168 -25.54 9.37 -3.46
N ALA A 169 -25.18 10.26 -2.53
CA ALA A 169 -25.57 11.67 -2.56
C ALA A 169 -24.46 12.60 -3.08
N ILE A 170 -23.21 12.13 -3.16
CA ILE A 170 -22.06 12.96 -3.52
C ILE A 170 -21.75 12.84 -5.01
N SER A 171 -21.65 13.99 -5.68
CA SER A 171 -21.26 14.04 -7.09
C SER A 171 -19.77 13.77 -7.29
N ASN A 172 -18.91 14.34 -6.44
CA ASN A 172 -17.46 14.19 -6.52
C ASN A 172 -16.97 12.92 -5.81
N THR A 173 -17.16 11.78 -6.48
CA THR A 173 -16.78 10.45 -5.98
C THR A 173 -15.28 10.30 -5.75
N ALA A 174 -14.44 11.03 -6.51
CA ALA A 174 -12.99 11.04 -6.35
C ALA A 174 -12.59 11.66 -5.00
N ALA A 175 -13.12 12.86 -4.70
CA ALA A 175 -12.88 13.53 -3.43
C ALA A 175 -13.38 12.68 -2.25
N LEU A 176 -14.57 12.08 -2.37
CA LEU A 176 -15.11 11.19 -1.34
C LEU A 176 -14.20 9.99 -1.07
N ALA A 177 -13.70 9.35 -2.13
CA ALA A 177 -12.85 8.18 -1.99
C ALA A 177 -11.51 8.52 -1.31
N VAL A 178 -10.89 9.64 -1.70
CA VAL A 178 -9.65 10.15 -1.10
C VAL A 178 -9.87 10.56 0.35
N LEU A 179 -10.97 11.25 0.66
CA LEU A 179 -11.30 11.64 2.04
C LEU A 179 -11.58 10.43 2.93
N THR A 180 -12.25 9.39 2.40
CA THR A 180 -12.46 8.13 3.12
C THR A 180 -11.12 7.47 3.45
N ALA A 181 -10.20 7.39 2.46
CA ALA A 181 -8.85 6.88 2.68
C ALA A 181 -8.07 7.73 3.72
N ALA A 182 -8.10 9.06 3.59
CA ALA A 182 -7.49 9.99 4.52
C ALA A 182 -8.03 9.83 5.96
N GLY A 183 -9.32 9.52 6.11
CA GLY A 183 -9.95 9.22 7.40
C GLY A 183 -9.39 7.99 8.10
N THR A 184 -8.82 7.05 7.34
CA THR A 184 -8.25 5.81 7.87
C THR A 184 -6.74 5.90 8.14
N LEU A 185 -6.08 7.01 7.78
CA LEU A 185 -4.65 7.24 8.02
C LEU A 185 -4.20 6.98 9.45
N PRO A 186 -4.94 7.36 10.51
CA PRO A 186 -4.52 7.07 11.88
C PRO A 186 -4.37 5.57 12.16
N ALA A 187 -5.16 4.71 11.52
CA ALA A 187 -5.05 3.26 11.68
C ALA A 187 -3.76 2.71 11.06
N LEU A 188 -3.29 3.28 9.94
CA LEU A 188 -1.99 2.93 9.36
C LEU A 188 -0.82 3.50 10.17
N ALA A 189 -1.00 4.70 10.73
CA ALA A 189 0.00 5.37 11.56
C ALA A 189 0.06 4.84 13.00
N ALA A 190 -0.82 3.91 13.39
CA ALA A 190 -0.93 3.40 14.76
C ALA A 190 0.37 2.76 15.29
N GLY A 191 1.22 2.24 14.39
CA GLY A 191 2.54 1.69 14.75
C GLY A 191 3.51 2.69 15.38
N MET A 192 3.21 4.00 15.36
CA MET A 192 4.01 5.01 16.07
C MET A 192 3.79 4.98 17.59
N ALA A 193 2.65 4.48 18.06
CA ALA A 193 2.26 4.53 19.47
C ALA A 193 1.92 3.16 20.07
N VAL A 194 1.53 2.19 19.25
CA VAL A 194 1.03 0.87 19.69
C VAL A 194 2.03 -0.22 19.33
N ASP A 195 1.94 -1.35 20.03
CA ASP A 195 2.79 -2.51 19.77
C ASP A 195 2.59 -3.07 18.35
N ARG A 196 3.61 -3.80 17.88
CA ARG A 196 3.67 -4.35 16.53
C ARG A 196 2.47 -5.22 16.17
N VAL A 197 1.95 -6.01 17.11
CA VAL A 197 0.83 -6.92 16.82
C VAL A 197 -0.44 -6.12 16.55
N MET A 198 -0.76 -5.15 17.41
CA MET A 198 -1.93 -4.31 17.21
C MET A 198 -1.81 -3.46 15.94
N ALA A 199 -0.64 -2.89 15.66
CA ALA A 199 -0.41 -2.10 14.44
C ALA A 199 -0.60 -2.93 13.15
N ALA A 200 -0.04 -4.14 13.13
CA ALA A 200 -0.24 -5.09 12.03
C ALA A 200 -1.71 -5.48 11.87
N VAL A 201 -2.42 -5.77 12.97
CA VAL A 201 -3.85 -6.12 12.95
C VAL A 201 -4.70 -4.97 12.43
N LEU A 202 -4.45 -3.72 12.84
CA LEU A 202 -5.17 -2.55 12.33
C LEU A 202 -4.95 -2.35 10.83
N ALA A 203 -3.70 -2.44 10.36
CA ALA A 203 -3.40 -2.32 8.94
C ALA A 203 -4.01 -3.48 8.11
N ALA A 204 -3.96 -4.71 8.62
CA ALA A 204 -4.56 -5.87 7.97
C ALA A 204 -6.10 -5.79 7.93
N ALA A 205 -6.72 -5.33 9.02
CA ALA A 205 -8.15 -5.09 9.11
C ALA A 205 -8.59 -4.00 8.11
N LEU A 206 -7.81 -2.92 7.98
CA LEU A 206 -8.08 -1.88 6.99
C LEU A 206 -7.93 -2.40 5.56
N ALA A 207 -6.86 -3.13 5.26
CA ALA A 207 -6.62 -3.73 3.95
C ALA A 207 -7.77 -4.65 3.52
N SER A 208 -8.16 -5.55 4.42
CA SER A 208 -9.25 -6.51 4.19
C SER A 208 -10.62 -5.84 4.09
N ALA A 209 -10.92 -4.84 4.93
CA ALA A 209 -12.16 -4.08 4.84
C ALA A 209 -12.29 -3.33 3.51
N MET A 210 -11.24 -2.62 3.08
CA MET A 210 -11.22 -1.93 1.78
C MET A 210 -11.35 -2.91 0.62
N LEU A 211 -10.65 -4.05 0.66
CA LEU A 211 -10.74 -5.07 -0.38
C LEU A 211 -12.15 -5.67 -0.44
N ALA A 212 -12.73 -6.00 0.72
CA ALA A 212 -14.07 -6.56 0.81
C ALA A 212 -15.12 -5.59 0.24
N ILE A 213 -15.02 -4.30 0.55
CA ILE A 213 -15.90 -3.26 -0.01
C ILE A 213 -15.78 -3.21 -1.53
N VAL A 214 -14.56 -3.23 -2.07
CA VAL A 214 -14.31 -3.21 -3.52
C VAL A 214 -14.85 -4.46 -4.21
N LEU A 215 -14.71 -5.64 -3.60
CA LEU A 215 -15.15 -6.92 -4.19
C LEU A 215 -16.66 -7.12 -4.10
N VAL A 216 -17.32 -6.65 -3.03
CA VAL A 216 -18.77 -6.78 -2.83
C VAL A 216 -19.54 -5.65 -3.51
N GLY A 217 -18.95 -4.46 -3.61
CA GLY A 217 -19.59 -3.26 -4.15
C GLY A 217 -19.67 -3.27 -5.68
N THR A 218 -20.70 -3.92 -6.23
CA THR A 218 -20.93 -3.99 -7.69
C THR A 218 -21.27 -2.63 -8.31
N GLU A 219 -21.91 -1.74 -7.56
CA GLU A 219 -22.37 -0.41 -8.00
C GLU A 219 -21.38 0.72 -7.68
N LEU A 220 -20.12 0.39 -7.33
CA LEU A 220 -19.15 1.42 -6.96
C LEU A 220 -18.70 2.23 -8.20
N PRO A 221 -18.69 3.57 -8.11
CA PRO A 221 -18.10 4.42 -9.13
C PRO A 221 -16.66 4.01 -9.42
N MET A 222 -16.26 4.00 -10.71
CA MET A 222 -14.97 3.49 -11.15
C MET A 222 -13.78 4.11 -10.40
N ILE A 223 -13.81 5.43 -10.20
CA ILE A 223 -12.73 6.15 -9.49
C ILE A 223 -12.67 5.73 -8.02
N ALA A 224 -13.81 5.62 -7.34
CA ALA A 224 -13.85 5.18 -5.95
C ALA A 224 -13.31 3.75 -5.80
N ARG A 225 -13.70 2.86 -6.72
CA ARG A 225 -13.18 1.48 -6.78
C ARG A 225 -11.67 1.45 -6.92
N GLN A 226 -11.09 2.27 -7.81
CA GLN A 226 -9.65 2.36 -8.04
C GLN A 226 -8.90 2.93 -6.83
N VAL A 227 -9.41 3.99 -6.22
CA VAL A 227 -8.79 4.61 -5.04
C VAL A 227 -8.81 3.64 -3.85
N TRP A 228 -9.93 2.97 -3.59
CA TRP A 228 -10.05 2.03 -2.47
C TRP A 228 -9.29 0.73 -2.70
N SER A 229 -9.19 0.23 -3.93
CA SER A 229 -8.35 -0.93 -4.23
C SER A 229 -6.86 -0.61 -4.09
N GLY A 230 -6.42 0.57 -4.56
CA GLY A 230 -5.06 1.06 -4.32
C GLY A 230 -4.78 1.25 -2.83
N TRP A 231 -5.72 1.82 -2.08
CA TRP A 231 -5.59 2.00 -0.64
C TRP A 231 -5.55 0.69 0.14
N SER A 232 -6.33 -0.31 -0.29
CA SER A 232 -6.24 -1.68 0.23
C SER A 232 -4.85 -2.28 0.01
N ALA A 233 -4.27 -2.12 -1.18
CA ALA A 233 -2.93 -2.62 -1.48
C ALA A 233 -1.85 -1.93 -0.63
N ILE A 234 -1.93 -0.60 -0.46
CA ILE A 234 -1.02 0.15 0.43
C ILE A 234 -1.18 -0.34 1.88
N SER A 235 -2.41 -0.55 2.35
CA SER A 235 -2.67 -1.04 3.69
C SER A 235 -2.14 -2.47 3.89
N ALA A 236 -2.24 -3.33 2.88
CA ALA A 236 -1.69 -4.69 2.90
C ALA A 236 -0.16 -4.69 2.91
N LEU A 237 0.47 -3.75 2.19
CA LEU A 237 1.92 -3.52 2.25
C LEU A 237 2.34 -3.16 3.68
N VAL A 238 1.69 -2.16 4.29
CA VAL A 238 1.98 -1.75 5.68
C VAL A 238 1.73 -2.91 6.65
N ALA A 239 0.65 -3.66 6.49
CA ALA A 239 0.35 -4.81 7.33
C ALA A 239 1.44 -5.88 7.26
N ALA A 240 1.88 -6.25 6.05
CA ALA A 240 2.90 -7.27 5.84
C ALA A 240 4.29 -6.81 6.36
N THR A 241 4.67 -5.57 6.08
CA THR A 241 5.95 -4.99 6.51
C THR A 241 6.03 -4.90 8.04
N VAL A 242 4.96 -4.44 8.71
CA VAL A 242 4.91 -4.37 10.18
C VAL A 242 4.83 -5.76 10.81
N ALA A 243 4.06 -6.70 10.25
CA ALA A 243 3.88 -8.03 10.82
C ALA A 243 5.12 -8.92 10.71
N PHE A 244 5.83 -8.83 9.59
CA PHE A 244 6.92 -9.75 9.21
C PHE A 244 8.29 -9.09 9.14
N ASP A 245 8.45 -7.95 9.82
CA ASP A 245 9.70 -7.19 9.91
C ASP A 245 10.92 -8.11 10.13
N GLY A 246 11.94 -7.91 9.29
CA GLY A 246 13.14 -8.74 9.19
C GLY A 246 13.17 -9.65 7.96
N TYR A 247 13.76 -10.84 8.09
CA TYR A 247 14.13 -11.67 6.94
C TYR A 247 12.94 -12.29 6.19
N VAL A 248 11.73 -12.31 6.75
CA VAL A 248 10.55 -12.97 6.16
C VAL A 248 9.67 -11.98 5.38
N GLU A 249 9.88 -10.68 5.56
CA GLU A 249 9.13 -9.60 4.92
C GLU A 249 9.12 -9.71 3.38
N GLY A 250 10.30 -9.84 2.78
CA GLY A 250 10.46 -9.94 1.32
C GLY A 250 9.71 -11.12 0.70
N PRO A 251 9.90 -12.37 1.19
CA PRO A 251 9.12 -13.53 0.75
C PRO A 251 7.60 -13.35 0.91
N VAL A 252 7.13 -12.72 1.99
CA VAL A 252 5.69 -12.49 2.18
C VAL A 252 5.14 -11.53 1.13
N LEU A 253 5.85 -10.43 0.84
CA LEU A 253 5.44 -9.48 -0.21
C LEU A 253 5.47 -10.12 -1.60
N LEU A 254 6.48 -10.94 -1.90
CA LEU A 254 6.51 -11.69 -3.16
C LEU A 254 5.36 -12.70 -3.27
N SER A 255 5.00 -13.35 -2.17
CA SER A 255 3.82 -14.23 -2.12
C SER A 255 2.53 -13.45 -2.41
N LEU A 256 2.40 -12.25 -1.84
CA LEU A 256 1.28 -11.36 -2.11
C LEU A 256 1.27 -10.90 -3.58
N ALA A 257 2.43 -10.60 -4.16
CA ALA A 257 2.57 -10.27 -5.58
C ALA A 257 2.03 -11.41 -6.48
N VAL A 258 2.40 -12.66 -6.18
CA VAL A 258 1.91 -13.85 -6.91
C VAL A 258 0.39 -13.97 -6.78
N ILE A 259 -0.13 -13.92 -5.54
CA ILE A 259 -1.57 -14.08 -5.27
C ILE A 259 -2.38 -13.00 -5.99
N VAL A 260 -1.97 -11.73 -5.87
CA VAL A 260 -2.68 -10.59 -6.47
C VAL A 260 -2.58 -10.62 -8.00
N ALA A 261 -1.43 -11.01 -8.57
CA ALA A 261 -1.29 -11.15 -10.02
C ALA A 261 -2.22 -12.23 -10.60
N ILE A 262 -2.37 -13.36 -9.90
CA ILE A 262 -3.23 -14.48 -10.34
C ILE A 262 -4.71 -14.12 -10.16
N ALA A 263 -5.10 -13.70 -8.95
CA ALA A 263 -6.50 -13.42 -8.61
C ALA A 263 -7.04 -12.18 -9.33
N GLY A 264 -6.21 -11.14 -9.47
CA GLY A 264 -6.59 -9.85 -10.02
C GLY A 264 -6.22 -9.62 -11.49
N ARG A 265 -5.91 -10.67 -12.25
CA ARG A 265 -5.43 -10.55 -13.65
C ARG A 265 -6.30 -9.67 -14.56
N GLY A 266 -7.60 -9.59 -14.30
CA GLY A 266 -8.56 -8.80 -15.09
C GLY A 266 -8.61 -7.32 -14.69
N ASP A 267 -8.05 -6.92 -13.55
CA ASP A 267 -8.11 -5.56 -13.03
C ASP A 267 -6.76 -4.84 -13.20
N ALA A 268 -6.80 -3.57 -13.60
CA ALA A 268 -5.58 -2.78 -13.80
C ALA A 268 -4.88 -2.45 -12.48
N VAL A 269 -5.64 -2.10 -11.43
CA VAL A 269 -5.07 -1.73 -10.14
C VAL A 269 -4.45 -2.93 -9.47
N ALA A 270 -5.06 -4.11 -9.56
CA ALA A 270 -4.47 -5.34 -9.05
C ALA A 270 -3.14 -5.68 -9.73
N ARG A 271 -3.01 -5.48 -11.05
CA ARG A 271 -1.73 -5.68 -11.77
C ARG A 271 -0.64 -4.73 -11.28
N TRP A 272 -0.97 -3.44 -11.09
CA TRP A 272 -0.04 -2.46 -10.53
C TRP A 272 0.31 -2.76 -9.07
N ALA A 273 -0.65 -3.20 -8.26
CA ALA A 273 -0.42 -3.63 -6.88
C ALA A 273 0.52 -4.84 -6.83
N ALA A 274 0.28 -5.86 -7.66
CA ALA A 274 1.15 -7.03 -7.78
C ALA A 274 2.58 -6.65 -8.20
N ALA A 275 2.73 -5.75 -9.17
CA ALA A 275 4.03 -5.22 -9.57
C ALA A 275 4.71 -4.48 -8.40
N GLY A 276 3.97 -3.64 -7.66
CA GLY A 276 4.47 -2.93 -6.48
C GLY A 276 4.97 -3.89 -5.38
N PHE A 277 4.16 -4.88 -5.01
CA PHE A 277 4.57 -5.92 -4.06
C PHE A 277 5.78 -6.71 -4.55
N GLY A 278 5.83 -7.02 -5.85
CA GLY A 278 6.95 -7.73 -6.47
C GLY A 278 8.24 -6.95 -6.41
N VAL A 279 8.21 -5.66 -6.76
CA VAL A 279 9.37 -4.76 -6.73
C VAL A 279 9.87 -4.56 -5.30
N ILE A 280 8.98 -4.23 -4.36
CA ILE A 280 9.37 -3.98 -2.97
C ILE A 280 9.87 -5.28 -2.32
N GLY A 281 9.16 -6.40 -2.51
CA GLY A 281 9.55 -7.70 -1.99
C GLY A 281 10.91 -8.16 -2.52
N THR A 282 11.16 -7.99 -3.82
CA THR A 282 12.48 -8.29 -4.43
C THR A 282 13.58 -7.40 -3.85
N GLY A 283 13.32 -6.09 -3.74
CA GLY A 283 14.27 -5.13 -3.19
C GLY A 283 14.67 -5.45 -1.75
N LEU A 284 13.70 -5.82 -0.91
CA LEU A 284 13.94 -6.26 0.47
C LEU A 284 14.70 -7.59 0.53
N CYS A 285 14.36 -8.58 -0.29
CA CYS A 285 15.08 -9.85 -0.30
C CYS A 285 16.58 -9.66 -0.59
N TYR A 286 16.91 -8.82 -1.57
CA TYR A 286 18.29 -8.61 -1.99
C TYR A 286 19.02 -7.50 -1.22
N SER A 287 18.34 -6.73 -0.37
CA SER A 287 19.03 -5.91 0.63
C SER A 287 19.63 -6.77 1.75
N TYR A 288 18.96 -7.87 2.13
CA TYR A 288 19.45 -8.84 3.11
C TYR A 288 20.43 -9.88 2.53
N ALA A 289 20.38 -10.11 1.22
CA ALA A 289 21.29 -10.99 0.48
C ALA A 289 21.93 -10.22 -0.70
N PRO A 290 22.91 -9.34 -0.43
CA PRO A 290 23.47 -8.44 -1.44
C PRO A 290 24.23 -9.20 -2.53
N LEU A 291 24.35 -8.58 -3.71
CA LEU A 291 25.15 -9.07 -4.85
C LEU A 291 26.55 -9.55 -4.46
N GLY A 292 27.17 -8.94 -3.44
CA GLY A 292 28.48 -9.36 -2.93
C GLY A 292 28.52 -10.80 -2.38
N ALA A 293 27.40 -11.32 -1.87
CA ALA A 293 27.28 -12.71 -1.41
C ALA A 293 27.31 -13.73 -2.57
N LEU A 294 27.06 -13.28 -3.80
CA LEU A 294 27.26 -14.10 -4.99
C LEU A 294 28.70 -14.06 -5.50
N LEU A 295 29.44 -13.00 -5.21
CA LEU A 295 30.81 -12.80 -5.67
C LEU A 295 31.86 -13.37 -4.70
N THR A 296 31.53 -13.40 -3.42
CA THR A 296 32.44 -13.81 -2.35
C THR A 296 31.77 -14.90 -1.53
N ALA A 297 32.52 -15.94 -1.19
CA ALA A 297 32.03 -17.01 -0.35
C ALA A 297 31.77 -16.49 1.07
N THR A 298 30.52 -16.12 1.37
CA THR A 298 30.12 -15.58 2.67
C THR A 298 29.32 -16.61 3.46
N VAL A 299 29.70 -16.84 4.72
CA VAL A 299 28.87 -17.61 5.65
C VAL A 299 27.61 -16.80 5.95
N MET A 300 26.45 -17.34 5.58
CA MET A 300 25.15 -16.74 5.88
C MET A 300 24.49 -17.46 7.05
N PRO A 301 23.85 -16.72 7.99
CA PRO A 301 22.94 -17.32 8.96
C PRO A 301 21.85 -18.15 8.26
N THR A 302 21.51 -19.31 8.82
CA THR A 302 20.53 -20.24 8.23
C THR A 302 19.18 -19.58 7.94
N SER A 303 18.73 -18.65 8.78
CA SER A 303 17.48 -17.90 8.57
C SER A 303 17.51 -17.06 7.29
N ILE A 304 18.64 -16.42 6.99
CA ILE A 304 18.84 -15.61 5.79
C ILE A 304 18.95 -16.52 4.56
N ALA A 305 19.66 -17.65 4.68
CA ALA A 305 19.77 -18.62 3.60
C ALA A 305 18.40 -19.20 3.22
N VAL A 306 17.60 -19.65 4.19
CA VAL A 306 16.24 -20.17 3.96
C VAL A 306 15.33 -19.11 3.37
N SER A 307 15.39 -17.88 3.86
CA SER A 307 14.63 -16.76 3.29
C SER A 307 15.03 -16.49 1.83
N THR A 308 16.33 -16.48 1.52
CA THR A 308 16.86 -16.24 0.17
C THR A 308 16.42 -17.34 -0.79
N LEU A 309 16.41 -18.61 -0.35
CA LEU A 309 15.90 -19.73 -1.14
C LEU A 309 14.41 -19.56 -1.46
N ALA A 310 13.59 -19.25 -0.45
CA ALA A 310 12.16 -19.01 -0.62
C ALA A 310 11.89 -17.80 -1.52
N ALA A 311 12.57 -16.68 -1.27
CA ALA A 311 12.51 -15.47 -2.07
C ALA A 311 12.84 -15.73 -3.53
N SER A 312 13.92 -16.48 -3.82
CA SER A 312 14.34 -16.77 -5.19
C SER A 312 13.26 -17.51 -5.97
N LEU A 313 12.62 -18.51 -5.35
CA LEU A 313 11.50 -19.23 -5.95
C LEU A 313 10.27 -18.31 -6.17
N LEU A 314 9.97 -17.46 -5.19
CA LEU A 314 8.85 -16.54 -5.25
C LEU A 314 9.06 -15.39 -6.25
N VAL A 315 10.29 -14.92 -6.45
CA VAL A 315 10.65 -13.95 -7.51
C VAL A 315 10.35 -14.57 -8.87
N ILE A 316 10.80 -15.81 -9.10
CA ILE A 316 10.54 -16.52 -10.36
C ILE A 316 9.02 -16.68 -10.56
N ALA A 317 8.30 -17.12 -9.53
CA ALA A 317 6.84 -17.26 -9.59
C ALA A 317 6.13 -15.92 -9.85
N ALA A 318 6.57 -14.83 -9.21
CA ALA A 318 6.01 -13.49 -9.36
C ALA A 318 6.22 -12.97 -10.79
N VAL A 319 7.42 -13.15 -11.36
CA VAL A 319 7.72 -12.80 -12.75
C VAL A 319 6.74 -13.47 -13.71
N PHE A 320 6.55 -14.79 -13.59
CA PHE A 320 5.63 -15.52 -14.45
C PHE A 320 4.17 -15.13 -14.22
N ALA A 321 3.75 -14.94 -12.97
CA ALA A 321 2.40 -14.53 -12.63
C ALA A 321 2.06 -13.13 -13.19
N ILE A 322 2.96 -12.16 -13.02
CA ILE A 322 2.80 -10.79 -13.52
C ILE A 322 2.86 -10.77 -15.05
N ALA A 323 3.79 -11.49 -15.68
CA ALA A 323 3.88 -11.60 -17.13
C ALA A 323 2.58 -12.18 -17.71
N ARG A 324 2.02 -13.22 -17.09
CA ARG A 324 0.73 -13.79 -17.49
C ARG A 324 -0.43 -12.83 -17.29
N ALA A 325 -0.45 -12.08 -16.20
CA ALA A 325 -1.47 -11.06 -15.94
C ALA A 325 -1.41 -9.90 -16.95
N CYS A 326 -0.24 -9.62 -17.52
CA CYS A 326 -0.02 -8.51 -18.46
C CYS A 326 -0.02 -8.90 -19.94
N ALA A 327 -0.10 -10.20 -20.27
CA ALA A 327 0.15 -10.74 -21.61
C ALA A 327 -0.72 -10.14 -22.74
N GLY A 328 -1.91 -9.62 -22.42
CA GLY A 328 -2.85 -9.03 -23.40
C GLY A 328 -3.04 -7.52 -23.29
N VAL A 329 -2.28 -6.81 -22.45
CA VAL A 329 -2.52 -5.39 -22.16
C VAL A 329 -1.34 -4.48 -22.50
N GLN A 330 -0.14 -5.03 -22.69
CA GLN A 330 1.06 -4.25 -22.95
C GLN A 330 1.36 -4.15 -24.44
N ASP A 331 1.86 -2.98 -24.84
CA ASP A 331 2.41 -2.74 -26.17
C ASP A 331 3.70 -3.56 -26.41
N SER A 332 4.04 -3.82 -27.67
CA SER A 332 5.16 -4.67 -28.07
C SER A 332 6.50 -4.20 -27.49
N ASP A 333 6.78 -2.90 -27.53
CA ASP A 333 8.04 -2.32 -27.04
C ASP A 333 8.17 -2.45 -25.51
N THR A 334 7.09 -2.14 -24.78
CA THR A 334 7.06 -2.27 -23.32
C THR A 334 7.21 -3.73 -22.91
N ARG A 335 6.54 -4.64 -23.63
CA ARG A 335 6.65 -6.08 -23.41
C ARG A 335 8.07 -6.58 -23.66
N ALA A 336 8.75 -6.08 -24.69
CA ALA A 336 10.14 -6.43 -24.97
C ALA A 336 11.06 -6.01 -23.80
N ILE A 337 10.99 -4.75 -23.36
CA ILE A 337 11.78 -4.25 -22.23
C ILE A 337 11.48 -5.05 -20.95
N LEU A 338 10.21 -5.25 -20.62
CA LEU A 338 9.81 -5.98 -19.43
C LEU A 338 10.27 -7.45 -19.48
N SER A 339 10.27 -8.08 -20.65
CA SER A 339 10.75 -9.46 -20.81
C SER A 339 12.26 -9.58 -20.61
N VAL A 340 13.05 -8.60 -21.04
CA VAL A 340 14.50 -8.54 -20.75
C VAL A 340 14.75 -8.40 -19.25
N VAL A 341 14.06 -7.45 -18.59
CA VAL A 341 14.19 -7.23 -17.14
C VAL A 341 13.76 -8.47 -16.36
N ALA A 342 12.63 -9.08 -16.74
CA ALA A 342 12.12 -10.32 -16.17
C ALA A 342 13.11 -11.48 -16.33
N GLY A 343 13.69 -11.64 -17.52
CA GLY A 343 14.71 -12.67 -17.78
C GLY A 343 15.95 -12.48 -16.90
N MET A 344 16.47 -11.25 -16.80
CA MET A 344 17.60 -10.93 -15.93
C MET A 344 17.29 -11.24 -14.46
N LEU A 345 16.09 -10.91 -14.01
CA LEU A 345 15.65 -11.17 -12.64
C LEU A 345 15.52 -12.67 -12.34
N VAL A 346 15.00 -13.47 -13.29
CA VAL A 346 14.91 -14.94 -13.16
C VAL A 346 16.30 -15.56 -13.12
N VAL A 347 17.20 -15.13 -13.99
CA VAL A 347 18.60 -15.60 -14.05
C VAL A 347 19.33 -15.29 -12.73
N TYR A 348 19.15 -14.08 -12.21
CA TYR A 348 19.70 -13.67 -10.92
C TYR A 348 19.13 -14.50 -9.76
N ALA A 349 17.80 -14.62 -9.66
CA ALA A 349 17.12 -15.38 -8.62
C ALA A 349 17.54 -16.86 -8.63
N PHE A 350 17.64 -17.48 -9.81
CA PHE A 350 18.10 -18.86 -9.93
C PHE A 350 19.55 -19.05 -9.48
N THR A 351 20.42 -18.07 -9.76
CA THR A 351 21.82 -18.08 -9.32
C THR A 351 21.92 -17.89 -7.81
N ALA A 352 21.16 -16.94 -7.25
CA ALA A 352 21.04 -16.74 -5.81
C ALA A 352 20.56 -18.03 -5.11
N PHE A 353 19.57 -18.70 -5.67
CA PHE A 353 19.08 -19.98 -5.15
C PHE A 353 20.17 -21.06 -5.12
N THR A 354 20.81 -21.32 -6.26
CA THR A 354 21.80 -22.40 -6.41
C THR A 354 23.07 -22.15 -5.59
N VAL A 355 23.57 -20.92 -5.55
CA VAL A 355 24.73 -20.54 -4.72
C VAL A 355 24.40 -20.63 -3.24
N THR A 356 23.25 -20.09 -2.81
CA THR A 356 22.83 -20.16 -1.40
C THR A 356 22.61 -21.61 -0.95
N ALA A 357 21.96 -22.44 -1.77
CA ALA A 357 21.80 -23.85 -1.48
C ALA A 357 23.15 -24.57 -1.41
N GLY A 358 24.04 -24.28 -2.38
CA GLY A 358 25.39 -24.82 -2.41
C GLY A 358 26.16 -24.52 -1.13
N VAL A 359 26.20 -23.26 -0.72
CA VAL A 359 26.88 -22.84 0.53
C VAL A 359 26.23 -23.47 1.76
N LEU A 360 24.90 -23.57 1.79
CA LEU A 360 24.17 -24.14 2.93
C LEU A 360 24.47 -25.64 3.13
N PHE A 361 24.59 -26.41 2.05
CA PHE A 361 24.82 -27.86 2.12
C PHE A 361 26.30 -28.27 2.05
N GLY A 362 27.12 -27.50 1.33
CA GLY A 362 28.51 -27.83 1.01
C GLY A 362 29.56 -26.86 1.56
N GLY A 363 29.15 -25.89 2.38
CA GLY A 363 30.04 -24.87 2.96
C GLY A 363 30.51 -23.82 1.95
N THR A 364 31.27 -22.85 2.45
CA THR A 364 31.78 -21.71 1.66
C THR A 364 32.81 -22.09 0.61
N ASP A 365 33.45 -23.24 0.75
CA ASP A 365 34.51 -23.66 -0.19
C ASP A 365 33.90 -24.44 -1.35
N VAL A 366 33.63 -25.73 -1.13
CA VAL A 366 33.11 -26.63 -2.16
C VAL A 366 31.69 -26.26 -2.58
N GLY A 367 30.84 -25.92 -1.61
CA GLY A 367 29.43 -25.59 -1.84
C GLY A 367 29.23 -24.35 -2.70
N PHE A 368 30.02 -23.29 -2.46
CA PHE A 368 29.98 -22.06 -3.26
C PHE A 368 30.35 -22.31 -4.73
N LEU A 369 31.44 -23.05 -4.96
CA LEU A 369 31.90 -23.40 -6.31
C LEU A 369 30.89 -24.30 -7.04
N ALA A 370 30.36 -25.30 -6.34
CA ALA A 370 29.34 -26.20 -6.88
C ALA A 370 28.06 -25.44 -7.25
N GLY A 371 27.61 -24.50 -6.41
CA GLY A 371 26.44 -23.67 -6.68
C GLY A 371 26.60 -22.83 -7.95
N HIS A 372 27.76 -22.18 -8.14
CA HIS A 372 28.07 -21.43 -9.36
C HIS A 372 28.19 -22.30 -10.61
N LEU A 373 28.81 -23.49 -10.49
CA LEU A 373 28.87 -24.46 -11.57
C LEU A 373 27.46 -24.88 -12.02
N ILE A 374 26.60 -25.26 -11.06
CA ILE A 374 25.20 -25.66 -11.33
C ILE A 374 24.45 -24.50 -11.99
N ALA A 375 24.62 -23.26 -11.51
CA ALA A 375 24.02 -22.09 -12.13
C ALA A 375 24.39 -21.98 -13.62
N THR A 376 25.68 -22.04 -13.96
CA THR A 376 26.17 -21.92 -15.35
C THR A 376 25.63 -23.05 -16.24
N VAL A 377 25.67 -24.30 -15.76
CA VAL A 377 25.14 -25.45 -16.49
C VAL A 377 23.64 -25.28 -16.76
N CYS A 378 22.88 -24.84 -15.77
CA CYS A 378 21.45 -24.61 -15.92
C CYS A 378 21.12 -23.43 -16.85
N TRP A 379 21.90 -22.34 -16.85
CA TRP A 379 21.71 -21.25 -17.82
C TRP A 379 21.81 -21.75 -19.26
N ILE A 380 22.82 -22.59 -19.54
CA ILE A 380 23.04 -23.13 -20.88
C ILE A 380 22.02 -24.21 -21.23
N GLY A 381 21.64 -25.05 -20.26
CA GLY A 381 20.53 -26.01 -20.43
C GLY A 381 19.20 -25.31 -20.75
N MET A 382 18.93 -24.17 -20.10
CA MET A 382 17.73 -23.36 -20.36
C MET A 382 17.79 -22.69 -21.74
N ALA A 383 18.96 -22.21 -22.17
CA ALA A 383 19.15 -21.72 -23.54
C ALA A 383 18.86 -22.83 -24.58
N ALA A 384 19.37 -24.04 -24.34
CA ALA A 384 19.07 -25.21 -25.18
C ALA A 384 17.58 -25.55 -25.21
N ALA A 385 16.91 -25.49 -24.05
CA ALA A 385 15.46 -25.71 -23.95
C ALA A 385 14.65 -24.65 -24.71
N LEU A 386 15.06 -23.37 -24.66
CA LEU A 386 14.43 -22.29 -25.44
C LEU A 386 14.58 -22.51 -26.95
N PHE A 387 15.76 -22.91 -27.43
CA PHE A 387 15.95 -23.27 -28.83
C PHE A 387 15.12 -24.49 -29.23
N GLY A 388 15.10 -25.54 -28.38
CA GLY A 388 14.27 -26.72 -28.60
C GLY A 388 12.77 -26.39 -28.66
N TYR A 389 12.30 -25.52 -27.77
CA TYR A 389 10.93 -25.02 -27.76
C TYR A 389 10.59 -24.25 -29.04
N ALA A 390 11.47 -23.35 -29.48
CA ALA A 390 11.30 -22.59 -30.72
C ALA A 390 11.20 -23.49 -31.95
N LEU A 391 11.97 -24.59 -31.98
CA LEU A 391 11.98 -25.54 -33.09
C LEU A 391 10.71 -26.41 -33.15
N HIS A 392 10.19 -26.85 -32.00
CA HIS A 392 9.12 -27.84 -31.94
C HIS A 392 7.72 -27.27 -31.79
N HIS A 393 7.56 -26.13 -31.10
CA HIS A 393 6.24 -25.70 -30.60
C HIS A 393 5.82 -24.29 -31.01
N ALA A 394 6.72 -23.46 -31.55
CA ALA A 394 6.38 -22.09 -31.94
C ALA A 394 5.96 -22.01 -33.42
N GLY A 395 4.82 -21.34 -33.69
CA GLY A 395 4.44 -20.88 -35.03
C GLY A 395 5.49 -19.91 -35.59
N ARG A 396 5.57 -19.75 -36.92
CA ARG A 396 6.65 -18.97 -37.58
C ARG A 396 6.82 -17.55 -37.00
N GLU A 397 5.74 -16.93 -36.55
CA GLU A 397 5.72 -15.57 -35.99
C GLU A 397 6.23 -15.48 -34.54
N ASP A 398 6.09 -16.55 -33.75
CA ASP A 398 6.46 -16.58 -32.31
C ASP A 398 7.86 -17.17 -32.03
N ARG A 399 8.62 -17.52 -33.08
CA ARG A 399 9.95 -18.14 -32.95
C ARG A 399 11.05 -17.17 -32.56
N THR A 400 10.89 -15.88 -32.89
CA THR A 400 11.93 -14.86 -32.71
C THR A 400 12.24 -14.62 -31.23
N ALA A 401 11.22 -14.55 -30.37
CA ALA A 401 11.39 -14.33 -28.93
C ALA A 401 12.18 -15.44 -28.20
N PRO A 402 11.83 -16.75 -28.31
CA PRO A 402 12.61 -17.80 -27.65
C PRO A 402 14.02 -17.96 -28.23
N ILE A 403 14.22 -17.72 -29.54
CA ILE A 403 15.55 -17.76 -30.16
C ILE A 403 16.43 -16.61 -29.65
N THR A 404 15.91 -15.38 -29.63
CA THR A 404 16.65 -14.21 -29.12
C THR A 404 16.97 -14.35 -27.64
N ALA A 405 16.03 -14.84 -26.82
CA ALA A 405 16.27 -15.15 -25.42
C ALA A 405 17.32 -16.26 -25.23
N GLY A 406 17.25 -17.34 -26.03
CA GLY A 406 18.24 -18.42 -26.02
C GLY A 406 19.65 -17.94 -26.41
N LEU A 407 19.76 -17.09 -27.44
CA LEU A 407 21.03 -16.50 -27.87
C LEU A 407 21.59 -15.55 -26.80
N ALA A 408 20.76 -14.69 -26.23
CA ALA A 408 21.17 -13.77 -25.16
C ALA A 408 21.65 -14.53 -23.92
N LEU A 409 20.93 -15.58 -23.51
CA LEU A 409 21.30 -16.43 -22.37
C LEU A 409 22.60 -17.21 -22.64
N THR A 410 22.78 -17.70 -23.87
CA THR A 410 24.03 -18.36 -24.30
C THR A 410 25.22 -17.40 -24.24
N ALA A 411 25.06 -16.19 -24.74
CA ALA A 411 26.09 -15.15 -24.69
C ALA A 411 26.42 -14.78 -23.24
N ALA A 412 25.42 -14.59 -22.39
CA ALA A 412 25.58 -14.29 -20.97
C ALA A 412 26.29 -15.42 -20.21
N ALA A 413 25.91 -16.67 -20.44
CA ALA A 413 26.54 -17.83 -19.81
C ALA A 413 28.00 -18.00 -20.27
N THR A 414 28.28 -17.78 -21.56
CA THR A 414 29.65 -17.81 -22.10
C THR A 414 30.49 -16.70 -21.49
N ALA A 415 29.96 -15.48 -21.38
CA ALA A 415 30.63 -14.36 -20.72
C ALA A 415 30.92 -14.66 -19.25
N LYS A 416 29.94 -15.20 -18.49
CA LYS A 416 30.13 -15.64 -17.10
C LYS A 416 31.24 -16.69 -16.99
N LEU A 417 31.25 -17.67 -17.89
CA LEU A 417 32.23 -18.75 -17.92
C LEU A 417 33.67 -18.21 -18.00
N PHE A 418 33.90 -17.22 -18.88
CA PHE A 418 35.23 -16.63 -19.08
C PHE A 418 35.60 -15.57 -18.03
N VAL A 419 34.66 -14.74 -17.60
CA VAL A 419 34.94 -13.61 -16.70
C VAL A 419 35.00 -14.06 -15.24
N PHE A 420 34.02 -14.86 -14.81
CA PHE A 420 33.86 -15.23 -13.40
C PHE A 420 34.31 -16.66 -13.12
N ASP A 421 33.81 -17.64 -13.90
CA ASP A 421 34.06 -19.05 -13.58
C ASP A 421 35.54 -19.42 -13.79
N LEU A 422 36.23 -18.83 -14.77
CA LEU A 422 37.67 -19.04 -14.99
C LEU A 422 38.54 -18.52 -13.83
N ALA A 423 38.12 -17.39 -13.23
CA ALA A 423 38.82 -16.72 -12.14
C ALA A 423 38.49 -17.32 -10.77
N THR A 424 37.28 -17.86 -10.60
CA THR A 424 36.73 -18.26 -9.29
C THR A 424 36.69 -19.77 -9.09
N LEU A 425 36.40 -20.56 -10.14
CA LEU A 425 36.32 -22.02 -10.00
C LEU A 425 37.69 -22.67 -9.90
N ASP A 426 37.86 -23.53 -8.90
CA ASP A 426 39.07 -24.33 -8.72
C ASP A 426 39.14 -25.51 -9.72
N GLY A 427 40.34 -26.04 -9.95
CA GLY A 427 40.74 -26.82 -11.13
C GLY A 427 39.69 -27.82 -11.66
N MET A 428 39.16 -28.69 -10.79
CA MET A 428 38.19 -29.72 -11.20
C MET A 428 36.82 -29.13 -11.61
N PHE A 429 36.30 -28.15 -10.86
CA PHE A 429 35.03 -27.49 -11.16
C PHE A 429 35.11 -26.70 -12.46
N ARG A 430 36.24 -26.03 -12.71
CA ARG A 430 36.49 -25.32 -13.95
C ARG A 430 36.48 -26.26 -15.16
N VAL A 431 37.22 -27.38 -15.08
CA VAL A 431 37.25 -28.37 -16.17
C VAL A 431 35.86 -28.93 -16.44
N ALA A 432 35.11 -29.29 -15.39
CA ALA A 432 33.74 -29.77 -15.52
C ALA A 432 32.82 -28.74 -16.20
N ALA A 433 32.91 -27.46 -15.80
CA ALA A 433 32.16 -26.37 -16.43
C ALA A 433 32.43 -26.31 -17.95
N PHE A 434 33.71 -26.19 -18.35
CA PHE A 434 34.07 -26.05 -19.76
C PHE A 434 33.66 -27.26 -20.61
N ILE A 435 33.78 -28.48 -20.09
CA ILE A 435 33.36 -29.69 -20.81
C ILE A 435 31.84 -29.71 -20.99
N VAL A 436 31.07 -29.53 -19.92
CA VAL A 436 29.60 -29.60 -19.98
C VAL A 436 29.05 -28.49 -20.86
N VAL A 437 29.49 -27.25 -20.64
CA VAL A 437 29.10 -26.09 -21.44
C VAL A 437 29.48 -26.28 -22.90
N GLY A 438 30.74 -26.68 -23.17
CA GLY A 438 31.23 -26.88 -24.53
C GLY A 438 30.45 -27.95 -25.29
N LEU A 439 30.12 -29.08 -24.65
CA LEU A 439 29.32 -30.14 -25.26
C LEU A 439 27.90 -29.69 -25.59
N VAL A 440 27.24 -28.93 -24.70
CA VAL A 440 25.88 -28.42 -24.98
C VAL A 440 25.90 -27.41 -26.12
N LEU A 441 26.89 -26.51 -26.17
CA LEU A 441 27.06 -25.55 -27.27
C LEU A 441 27.31 -26.24 -28.62
N LEU A 442 28.17 -27.27 -28.64
CA LEU A 442 28.41 -28.09 -29.83
C LEU A 442 27.13 -28.81 -30.29
N GLY A 443 26.37 -29.37 -29.34
CA GLY A 443 25.09 -30.02 -29.61
C GLY A 443 24.07 -29.08 -30.23
N MET A 444 23.92 -27.86 -29.68
CA MET A 444 23.03 -26.83 -30.21
C MET A 444 23.47 -26.36 -31.60
N GLY A 445 24.76 -26.08 -31.80
CA GLY A 445 25.31 -25.66 -33.09
C GLY A 445 25.10 -26.71 -34.19
N ALA A 446 25.37 -27.99 -33.89
CA ALA A 446 25.14 -29.10 -34.82
C ALA A 446 23.64 -29.37 -35.09
N GLY A 447 22.77 -29.12 -34.12
CA GLY A 447 21.32 -29.21 -34.28
C GLY A 447 20.77 -28.10 -35.19
N TYR A 448 21.21 -26.87 -34.97
CA TYR A 448 20.80 -25.72 -35.78
C TYR A 448 21.27 -25.83 -37.23
N ALA A 449 22.53 -26.23 -37.46
CA ALA A 449 23.07 -26.46 -38.79
C ALA A 449 22.27 -27.51 -39.59
N ARG A 450 21.81 -28.58 -38.94
CA ARG A 450 20.94 -29.59 -39.56
C ARG A 450 19.53 -29.07 -39.87
N SER A 451 19.01 -28.15 -39.08
CA SER A 451 17.70 -27.54 -39.32
C SER A 451 17.68 -26.54 -40.48
N LEU A 452 18.83 -25.92 -40.79
CA LEU A 452 19.03 -25.05 -41.96
C LEU A 452 19.25 -25.84 -43.26
N ALA A 453 19.73 -27.09 -43.14
CA ALA A 453 19.97 -27.99 -44.27
C ALA A 453 18.72 -28.79 -44.70
N ARG A 454 17.59 -28.62 -44.00
CA ARG A 454 16.26 -29.13 -44.35
C ARG A 454 15.38 -27.98 -44.81
#